data_AF-A0A3M1QHL6-F1
#
_entry.id   AF-A0A3M1QHL6-F1
#
_cell.length_a   1.000
_cell.length_b   1.000
_cell.length_c   1.000
_cell.angle_alpha   90.00
_cell.angle_beta   90.00
_cell.angle_gamma   90.00
#
_symmetry.space_group_name_H-M   'P 1'
#
loop_
_entity.id
_entity.type
_entity.pdbx_description
1 polymer ?
#
loop_
_entity_poly.entity_id
_entity_poly.type
_entity_poly.pdbx_seq_one_letter_code
_entity_poly.pdbx_strand_id
1 'polypeptide(L)'
;MVYGPTAWPPIVNPQFLVGAALALCLLVALRVSRVLHDRRLTDSDFVREARIFAHAAIAAIGLWLGTLEIDRLFDAAASDAAMARQTALSAFWAAYGVLLVAAGFLRAAPAYRAAGLALLSVALGKVLLVDLSELAYVYRALSLLAVGLLLVGTSLAYSRLSSSFARRATVRRR
;
A
#
# COMPACT_ATOMS: atom_id res chain seq x y z
N MET A 1 -37.46 -21.10 -6.81
CA MET A 1 -37.54 -19.95 -5.90
C MET A 1 -36.65 -20.22 -4.69
N VAL A 2 -35.47 -19.61 -4.63
CA VAL A 2 -34.61 -19.56 -3.44
C VAL A 2 -34.04 -18.14 -3.41
N TYR A 3 -34.48 -17.31 -2.46
CA TYR A 3 -33.84 -16.02 -2.18
C TYR A 3 -32.50 -16.28 -1.47
N GLY A 4 -31.40 -15.63 -1.89
CA GLY A 4 -30.08 -15.68 -1.23
C GLY A 4 -29.19 -14.51 -1.67
N PRO A 5 -28.29 -14.01 -0.82
CA PRO A 5 -28.52 -12.75 -0.12
C PRO A 5 -27.76 -11.55 -0.75
N THR A 6 -28.43 -10.39 -0.72
CA THR A 6 -27.87 -9.05 -0.99
C THR A 6 -27.35 -8.81 -2.42
N ALA A 7 -28.27 -8.61 -3.36
CA ALA A 7 -28.04 -7.93 -4.64
C ALA A 7 -27.77 -6.43 -4.44
N TRP A 8 -26.80 -6.09 -3.61
CA TRP A 8 -26.38 -4.71 -3.43
C TRP A 8 -25.28 -4.45 -4.46
N PRO A 9 -25.35 -3.36 -5.24
CA PRO A 9 -24.24 -3.01 -6.12
C PRO A 9 -22.96 -2.93 -5.27
N PRO A 10 -21.78 -3.33 -5.81
CA PRO A 10 -20.53 -3.51 -5.05
C PRO A 10 -20.21 -2.35 -4.09
N ILE A 11 -20.57 -1.14 -4.49
CA ILE A 11 -20.35 0.13 -3.79
C ILE A 11 -21.16 0.28 -2.48
N VAL A 12 -22.27 -0.45 -2.28
CA VAL A 12 -23.19 -0.28 -1.14
C VAL A 12 -23.13 -1.46 -0.18
N ASN A 13 -21.92 -1.92 0.14
CA ASN A 13 -21.74 -2.93 1.18
C ASN A 13 -21.65 -2.26 2.57
N PRO A 14 -22.42 -2.70 3.59
CA PRO A 14 -22.28 -2.18 4.95
C PRO A 14 -20.86 -2.29 5.51
N GLN A 15 -20.07 -3.32 5.15
CA GLN A 15 -18.66 -3.41 5.59
C GLN A 15 -17.76 -2.35 4.92
N PHE A 16 -18.01 -2.05 3.64
CA PHE A 16 -17.31 -0.98 2.93
C PHE A 16 -17.69 0.38 3.49
N LEU A 17 -18.99 0.62 3.72
CA LEU A 17 -19.51 1.84 4.31
C LEU A 17 -18.99 2.07 5.72
N VAL A 18 -18.90 1.02 6.55
CA VAL A 18 -18.32 1.11 7.90
C VAL A 18 -16.82 1.42 7.83
N GLY A 19 -16.07 0.77 6.95
CA GLY A 19 -14.64 1.06 6.76
C GLY A 19 -14.40 2.49 6.23
N ALA A 20 -15.18 2.92 5.25
CA ALA A 20 -15.11 4.26 4.69
C ALA A 20 -15.51 5.33 5.72
N ALA A 21 -16.54 5.05 6.53
CA ALA A 21 -16.94 5.91 7.64
C ALA A 21 -15.84 5.99 8.72
N LEU A 22 -15.19 4.87 9.08
CA LEU A 22 -14.06 4.87 10.01
C LEU A 22 -12.87 5.66 9.46
N ALA A 23 -12.52 5.47 8.19
CA ALA A 23 -11.46 6.25 7.54
C ALA A 23 -11.79 7.75 7.50
N LEU A 24 -13.05 8.10 7.22
CA LEU A 24 -13.53 9.49 7.23
C LEU A 24 -13.51 10.08 8.65
N CYS A 25 -13.98 9.35 9.66
CA CYS A 25 -13.92 9.76 11.06
C CYS A 25 -12.47 10.01 11.51
N LEU A 26 -11.53 9.14 11.13
CA LEU A 26 -10.10 9.32 11.40
C LEU A 26 -9.54 10.55 10.67
N LEU A 27 -9.92 10.78 9.41
CA LEU A 27 -9.52 11.98 8.67
C LEU A 27 -10.08 13.26 9.30
N VAL A 28 -11.32 13.26 9.75
CA VAL A 28 -11.95 14.38 10.46
C VAL A 28 -11.27 14.61 11.80
N ALA A 29 -11.01 13.56 12.58
CA ALA A 29 -10.27 13.64 13.84
C ALA A 29 -8.86 14.23 13.64
N LEU A 30 -8.16 13.87 12.56
CA LEU A 30 -6.88 14.45 12.16
C LEU A 30 -6.97 15.95 11.80
N ARG A 31 -8.06 16.37 11.16
CA ARG A 31 -8.30 17.78 10.81
C ARG A 31 -8.60 18.60 12.06
N VAL A 32 -9.44 18.08 12.95
CA VAL A 32 -9.77 18.70 14.23
C VAL A 32 -8.54 18.78 15.14
N SER A 33 -7.73 17.73 15.22
CA SER A 33 -6.52 17.74 16.06
C SER A 33 -5.47 18.72 15.57
N ARG A 34 -5.35 18.97 14.26
CA ARG A 34 -4.52 20.07 13.72
C ARG A 34 -5.02 21.45 14.15
N VAL A 35 -6.34 21.68 14.09
CA VAL A 35 -6.95 22.96 14.47
C VAL A 35 -6.83 23.20 15.98
N LEU A 36 -7.02 22.18 16.82
CA LEU A 36 -6.88 22.28 18.27
C LEU A 36 -5.42 22.45 18.71
N HIS A 37 -4.48 21.81 18.01
CA HIS A 37 -3.04 22.01 18.24
C HIS A 37 -2.61 23.46 17.92
N ASP A 38 -3.14 24.04 16.84
CA ASP A 38 -2.93 25.46 16.51
C ASP A 38 -3.45 26.40 17.62
N ARG A 39 -4.45 25.94 18.39
CA ARG A 39 -5.03 26.69 19.51
C ARG A 39 -4.38 26.43 20.87
N ARG A 40 -3.22 25.75 20.94
CA ARG A 40 -2.43 25.49 22.18
C ARG A 40 -3.17 24.77 23.33
N LEU A 41 -4.28 24.09 23.07
CA LEU A 41 -5.11 23.46 24.12
C LEU A 41 -4.74 22.00 24.44
N THR A 42 -3.74 21.41 23.77
CA THR A 42 -3.44 19.97 23.89
C THR A 42 -1.95 19.71 23.80
N ASP A 43 -1.47 18.78 24.63
CA ASP A 43 -0.07 18.35 24.69
C ASP A 43 0.44 17.93 23.29
N SER A 44 1.59 18.48 22.90
CA SER A 44 2.14 18.38 21.55
C SER A 44 2.56 16.97 21.17
N ASP A 45 3.02 16.18 22.14
CA ASP A 45 3.52 14.82 21.89
C ASP A 45 2.36 13.84 21.69
N PHE A 46 1.33 13.88 22.55
CA PHE A 46 0.13 13.05 22.39
C PHE A 46 -0.56 13.27 21.03
N VAL A 47 -0.71 14.52 20.59
CA VAL A 47 -1.32 14.84 19.29
C VAL A 47 -0.44 14.40 18.12
N ARG A 48 0.89 14.40 18.27
CA ARG A 48 1.81 13.88 17.24
C ARG A 48 1.66 12.37 17.10
N GLU A 49 1.65 11.63 18.21
CA GLU A 49 1.52 10.17 18.22
C GLU A 49 0.16 9.74 17.68
N ALA A 50 -0.94 10.33 18.18
CA ALA A 50 -2.29 10.05 17.70
C ALA A 50 -2.43 10.29 16.19
N ARG A 51 -1.76 11.32 15.64
CA ARG A 51 -1.75 11.56 14.20
C ARG A 51 -1.05 10.45 13.43
N ILE A 52 0.07 9.92 13.92
CA ILE A 52 0.78 8.83 13.25
C ILE A 52 -0.10 7.57 13.22
N PHE A 53 -0.69 7.20 14.36
CA PHE A 53 -1.61 6.05 14.45
C PHE A 53 -2.82 6.18 13.53
N ALA A 54 -3.42 7.37 13.45
CA ALA A 54 -4.58 7.59 12.59
C ALA A 54 -4.25 7.46 11.10
N HIS A 55 -3.11 7.97 10.63
CA HIS A 55 -2.69 7.77 9.24
C HIS A 55 -2.37 6.31 8.93
N ALA A 56 -1.75 5.58 9.86
CA ALA A 56 -1.50 4.16 9.72
C ALA A 56 -2.82 3.37 9.64
N ALA A 57 -3.80 3.69 10.48
CA ALA A 57 -5.12 3.08 10.47
C ALA A 57 -5.86 3.35 9.15
N ILE A 58 -5.84 4.60 8.65
CA ILE A 58 -6.47 4.94 7.35
C ILE A 58 -5.84 4.13 6.21
N ALA A 59 -4.50 4.02 6.17
CA ALA A 59 -3.82 3.24 5.15
C ALA A 59 -4.17 1.75 5.23
N ALA A 60 -4.21 1.18 6.43
CA ALA A 60 -4.59 -0.22 6.64
C ALA A 60 -6.04 -0.48 6.22
N ILE A 61 -6.97 0.41 6.59
CA ILE A 61 -8.38 0.31 6.20
C ILE A 61 -8.52 0.41 4.69
N GLY A 62 -7.83 1.34 4.02
CA GLY A 62 -7.88 1.49 2.57
C GLY A 62 -7.40 0.24 1.82
N LEU A 63 -6.31 -0.37 2.27
CA LEU A 63 -5.80 -1.62 1.72
C LEU A 63 -6.79 -2.78 1.92
N TRP A 64 -7.35 -2.89 3.13
CA TRP A 64 -8.34 -3.90 3.50
C TRP A 64 -9.60 -3.79 2.65
N LEU A 65 -10.17 -2.59 2.53
CA LEU A 65 -11.37 -2.33 1.74
C LEU A 65 -11.17 -2.62 0.26
N GLY A 66 -10.05 -2.20 -0.33
CA GLY A 66 -9.78 -2.49 -1.74
C GLY A 66 -9.59 -3.98 -2.01
N THR A 67 -8.98 -4.72 -1.08
CA THR A 67 -8.87 -6.19 -1.17
C THR A 67 -10.26 -6.85 -1.16
N LEU A 68 -11.14 -6.45 -0.25
CA LEU A 68 -12.51 -6.97 -0.17
C LEU A 68 -13.36 -6.65 -1.40
N GLU A 69 -13.19 -5.45 -1.97
CA GLU A 69 -13.92 -5.03 -3.17
C GLU A 69 -13.53 -5.87 -4.38
N ILE A 70 -12.22 -6.13 -4.56
CA ILE A 70 -11.73 -6.99 -5.63
C ILE A 70 -12.25 -8.42 -5.43
N ASP A 71 -12.15 -8.97 -4.22
CA ASP A 71 -12.66 -10.30 -3.91
C ASP A 71 -14.14 -10.45 -4.29
N ARG A 72 -14.98 -9.46 -3.92
CA ARG A 72 -16.41 -9.46 -4.27
C ARG A 72 -16.66 -9.32 -5.76
N LEU A 73 -15.93 -8.44 -6.44
CA LEU A 73 -16.09 -8.23 -7.87
C LEU A 73 -15.90 -9.54 -8.63
N PHE A 74 -14.90 -10.33 -8.24
CA PHE A 74 -14.62 -11.62 -8.86
C PHE A 74 -15.57 -12.74 -8.38
N ASP A 75 -15.99 -12.74 -7.12
CA ASP A 75 -17.03 -13.68 -6.65
C ASP A 75 -18.37 -13.48 -7.40
N ALA A 76 -18.71 -12.23 -7.75
CA ALA A 76 -19.89 -11.91 -8.53
C ALA A 76 -19.76 -12.20 -10.04
N ALA A 77 -18.52 -12.28 -10.57
CA ALA A 77 -18.23 -12.35 -12.00
C ALA A 77 -18.07 -13.77 -12.57
N ALA A 78 -18.58 -14.80 -11.87
CA ALA A 78 -18.52 -16.24 -12.17
C ALA A 78 -17.33 -17.00 -11.53
N SER A 79 -17.58 -18.27 -11.19
CA SER A 79 -16.74 -19.14 -10.34
C SER A 79 -15.38 -19.52 -10.93
N ASP A 80 -15.19 -19.42 -12.25
CA ASP A 80 -13.93 -19.81 -12.92
C ASP A 80 -12.87 -18.69 -13.00
N ALA A 81 -13.13 -17.53 -12.39
CA ALA A 81 -12.24 -16.37 -12.47
C ALA A 81 -11.11 -16.35 -11.41
N ALA A 82 -10.79 -17.49 -10.78
CA ALA A 82 -9.86 -17.57 -9.65
C ALA A 82 -8.44 -17.01 -9.97
N MET A 83 -7.89 -17.37 -11.13
CA MET A 83 -6.59 -16.85 -11.59
C MET A 83 -6.60 -15.33 -11.81
N ALA A 84 -7.67 -14.82 -12.42
CA ALA A 84 -7.83 -13.38 -12.68
C ALA A 84 -7.99 -12.60 -11.37
N ARG A 85 -8.73 -13.13 -10.39
CA ARG A 85 -8.87 -12.58 -9.04
C ARG A 85 -7.52 -12.46 -8.35
N GLN A 86 -6.75 -13.55 -8.33
CA GLN A 86 -5.45 -13.57 -7.68
C GLN A 86 -4.46 -12.58 -8.31
N THR A 87 -4.48 -12.48 -9.64
CA THR A 87 -3.67 -11.51 -10.39
C THR A 87 -4.08 -10.07 -10.05
N ALA A 88 -5.39 -9.78 -10.02
CA ALA A 88 -5.89 -8.45 -9.69
C ALA A 88 -5.54 -8.02 -8.26
N LEU A 89 -5.62 -8.94 -7.29
CA LEU A 89 -5.21 -8.69 -5.90
C LEU A 89 -3.72 -8.35 -5.80
N SER A 90 -2.87 -9.14 -6.46
CA SER A 90 -1.41 -8.88 -6.49
C SER A 90 -1.09 -7.54 -7.14
N ALA A 91 -1.76 -7.21 -8.26
CA ALA A 91 -1.61 -5.91 -8.93
C ALA A 91 -2.07 -4.75 -8.04
N PHE A 92 -3.19 -4.91 -7.33
CA PHE A 92 -3.70 -3.90 -6.40
C PHE A 92 -2.74 -3.66 -5.23
N TRP A 93 -2.21 -4.70 -4.60
CA TRP A 93 -1.24 -4.54 -3.50
C TRP A 93 0.04 -3.84 -3.96
N ALA A 94 0.53 -4.19 -5.16
CA ALA A 94 1.67 -3.52 -5.76
C ALA A 94 1.39 -2.04 -6.03
N ALA A 95 0.26 -1.72 -6.67
CA ALA A 95 -0.14 -0.34 -6.94
C ALA A 95 -0.32 0.48 -5.65
N TYR A 96 -0.97 -0.09 -4.63
CA TYR A 96 -1.16 0.54 -3.33
C TYR A 96 0.18 0.84 -2.65
N GLY A 97 1.12 -0.12 -2.69
CA GLY A 97 2.48 0.08 -2.19
C GLY A 97 3.23 1.20 -2.91
N VAL A 98 3.15 1.28 -4.24
CA VAL A 98 3.72 2.39 -5.03
C VAL A 98 3.11 3.73 -4.62
N LEU A 99 1.79 3.81 -4.48
CA LEU A 99 1.09 5.03 -4.07
C LEU A 99 1.52 5.48 -2.67
N LEU A 100 1.72 4.56 -1.72
CA LEU A 100 2.26 4.86 -0.39
C LEU A 100 3.68 5.42 -0.47
N VAL A 101 4.56 4.81 -1.27
CA VAL A 101 5.93 5.31 -1.47
C VAL A 101 5.91 6.70 -2.08
N ALA A 102 5.13 6.91 -3.14
CA ALA A 102 4.98 8.21 -3.80
C ALA A 102 4.44 9.27 -2.82
N ALA A 103 3.39 8.95 -2.07
CA ALA A 103 2.85 9.83 -1.03
C ALA A 103 3.89 10.16 0.06
N GLY A 104 4.75 9.20 0.42
CA GLY A 104 5.84 9.40 1.37
C GLY A 104 6.98 10.29 0.85
N PHE A 105 7.22 10.35 -0.45
CA PHE A 105 8.10 11.34 -1.05
C PHE A 105 7.44 12.72 -1.11
N LEU A 106 6.21 12.81 -1.62
CA LEU A 106 5.45 14.05 -1.74
C LEU A 106 5.22 14.75 -0.39
N ARG A 107 5.01 13.98 0.68
CA ARG A 107 4.79 14.48 2.04
C ARG A 107 6.05 14.52 2.90
N ALA A 108 7.22 14.21 2.33
CA ALA A 108 8.49 14.05 3.06
C ALA A 108 8.40 13.12 4.30
N ALA A 109 7.49 12.16 4.29
CA ALA A 109 7.15 11.33 5.44
C ALA A 109 7.80 9.92 5.31
N PRO A 110 8.86 9.61 6.08
CA PRO A 110 9.57 8.33 5.97
C PRO A 110 8.70 7.13 6.29
N ALA A 111 7.73 7.26 7.19
CA ALA A 111 6.81 6.19 7.58
C ALA A 111 6.01 5.64 6.38
N TYR A 112 5.50 6.50 5.49
CA TYR A 112 4.76 6.08 4.30
C TYR A 112 5.65 5.36 3.29
N ARG A 113 6.91 5.78 3.17
CA ARG A 113 7.89 5.10 2.30
C ARG A 113 8.20 3.72 2.84
N ALA A 114 8.46 3.59 4.14
CA ALA A 114 8.72 2.31 4.78
C ALA A 114 7.51 1.36 4.67
N ALA A 115 6.30 1.85 4.93
CA ALA A 115 5.07 1.07 4.80
C ALA A 115 4.82 0.62 3.35
N GLY A 116 4.98 1.52 2.39
CA GLY A 116 4.83 1.20 0.97
C GLY A 116 5.88 0.20 0.48
N LEU A 117 7.14 0.35 0.89
CA LEU A 117 8.22 -0.61 0.60
C LEU A 117 7.95 -1.98 1.23
N ALA A 118 7.50 -2.02 2.48
CA ALA A 118 7.14 -3.27 3.14
C ALA A 118 6.00 -3.99 2.39
N LEU A 119 4.95 -3.25 1.99
CA LEU A 119 3.85 -3.82 1.21
C LEU A 119 4.31 -4.31 -0.17
N LEU A 120 5.17 -3.57 -0.85
CA LEU A 120 5.78 -3.99 -2.12
C LEU A 120 6.60 -5.27 -1.97
N SER A 121 7.37 -5.39 -0.88
CA SER A 121 8.11 -6.61 -0.57
C SER A 121 7.18 -7.80 -0.34
N VAL A 122 6.05 -7.60 0.35
CA VAL A 122 5.03 -8.65 0.54
C VAL A 122 4.38 -9.04 -0.79
N ALA A 123 3.98 -8.07 -1.62
CA ALA A 123 3.38 -8.32 -2.93
C ALA A 123 4.35 -9.07 -3.85
N LEU A 124 5.62 -8.63 -3.90
CA LEU A 124 6.67 -9.31 -4.65
C LEU A 124 6.92 -10.72 -4.13
N GLY A 125 7.02 -10.90 -2.81
CA GLY A 125 7.16 -12.21 -2.19
C GLY A 125 6.00 -13.15 -2.54
N LYS A 126 4.77 -12.64 -2.53
CA LYS A 126 3.59 -13.40 -2.96
C LYS A 126 3.71 -13.87 -4.41
N VAL A 127 4.05 -12.98 -5.34
CA VAL A 127 4.24 -13.35 -6.76
C VAL A 127 5.34 -14.39 -6.91
N LEU A 128 6.47 -14.21 -6.23
CA LEU A 128 7.61 -15.14 -6.28
C LEU A 128 7.35 -16.49 -5.62
N LEU A 129 6.50 -16.56 -4.60
CA LEU A 129 6.23 -17.80 -3.89
C LEU A 129 5.03 -18.53 -4.47
N VAL A 130 3.98 -17.81 -4.86
CA VAL A 130 2.73 -18.41 -5.34
C VAL A 130 2.76 -18.58 -6.85
N ASP A 131 3.06 -17.54 -7.62
CA ASP A 131 2.98 -17.61 -9.09
C ASP A 131 4.13 -18.43 -9.69
N LEU A 132 5.31 -18.46 -9.06
CA LEU A 132 6.40 -19.36 -9.48
C LEU A 132 6.22 -20.79 -8.95
N SER A 133 5.41 -21.04 -7.91
CA SER A 133 5.19 -22.41 -7.43
C SER A 133 4.48 -23.31 -8.43
N GLU A 134 3.84 -22.73 -9.45
CA GLU A 134 3.21 -23.46 -10.55
C GLU A 134 4.20 -23.75 -11.70
N LEU A 135 5.35 -23.09 -11.75
CA LEU A 135 6.36 -23.25 -12.81
C LEU A 135 7.27 -24.48 -12.57
N ALA A 136 7.85 -25.07 -13.61
CA ALA A 136 8.87 -26.10 -13.43
C ALA A 136 10.12 -25.55 -12.71
N TYR A 137 10.82 -26.39 -11.95
CA TYR A 137 11.93 -26.00 -11.05
C TYR A 137 12.99 -25.09 -11.70
N VAL A 138 13.34 -25.35 -12.97
CA VAL A 138 14.32 -24.55 -13.73
C VAL A 138 13.85 -23.10 -13.93
N TYR A 139 12.57 -22.90 -14.27
CA TYR A 139 12.02 -21.54 -14.46
C TYR A 139 11.91 -20.79 -13.14
N ARG A 140 11.71 -21.47 -12.00
CA ARG A 140 11.73 -20.84 -10.67
C ARG A 140 13.11 -20.27 -10.36
N ALA A 141 14.16 -21.08 -10.56
CA ALA A 141 15.54 -20.67 -10.32
C ALA A 141 15.95 -19.50 -11.23
N LEU A 142 15.62 -19.55 -12.53
CA LEU A 142 15.92 -18.48 -13.47
C LEU A 142 15.17 -17.17 -13.13
N SER A 143 13.89 -17.24 -12.77
CA SER A 143 13.11 -16.06 -12.38
C SER A 143 13.64 -15.43 -11.08
N LEU A 144 14.00 -16.23 -10.08
CA LEU A 144 14.61 -15.73 -8.85
C LEU A 144 15.97 -15.08 -9.11
N LEU A 145 16.79 -15.67 -9.98
CA LEU A 145 18.07 -15.07 -10.41
C LEU A 145 17.84 -13.75 -11.15
N ALA A 146 16.90 -13.71 -12.09
CA ALA A 146 16.58 -12.50 -12.85
C ALA A 146 16.09 -11.37 -11.94
N VAL A 147 15.18 -11.67 -11.01
CA VAL A 147 14.67 -10.70 -10.03
C VAL A 147 15.77 -10.25 -9.06
N GLY A 148 16.61 -11.17 -8.57
CA GLY A 148 17.75 -10.84 -7.72
C GLY A 148 18.74 -9.90 -8.42
N LEU A 149 19.08 -10.18 -9.68
CA LEU A 149 19.94 -9.31 -10.48
C LEU A 149 19.30 -7.94 -10.74
N LEU A 150 17.99 -7.87 -11.00
CA LEU A 150 17.26 -6.61 -11.13
C LEU A 150 17.34 -5.78 -9.85
N LEU A 151 17.11 -6.39 -8.67
CA LEU A 151 17.18 -5.69 -7.39
C LEU A 151 18.59 -5.14 -7.10
N VAL A 152 19.63 -5.93 -7.35
CA VAL A 152 21.03 -5.48 -7.22
C VAL A 152 21.29 -4.33 -8.20
N GLY A 153 20.86 -4.47 -9.46
CA GLY A 153 21.00 -3.44 -10.48
C GLY A 153 20.33 -2.11 -10.07
N THR A 154 19.09 -2.15 -9.60
CA THR A 154 18.36 -0.97 -9.10
C THR A 154 19.04 -0.34 -7.89
N SER A 155 19.52 -1.15 -6.94
CA SER A 155 20.24 -0.66 -5.75
C SER A 155 21.54 0.08 -6.15
N LEU A 156 22.31 -0.48 -7.08
CA LEU A 156 23.53 0.14 -7.58
C LEU A 156 23.25 1.42 -8.37
N ALA A 157 22.21 1.42 -9.22
CA ALA A 157 21.79 2.61 -9.96
C ALA A 157 21.36 3.75 -9.03
N TYR A 158 20.55 3.44 -8.02
CA TYR A 158 20.11 4.40 -7.01
C TYR A 158 21.29 4.96 -6.20
N SER A 159 22.21 4.10 -5.78
CA SER A 159 23.40 4.49 -5.01
C SER A 159 24.32 5.43 -5.80
N ARG A 160 24.53 5.17 -7.10
CA ARG A 160 25.31 6.03 -8.00
C ARG A 160 24.66 7.41 -8.17
N LEU A 161 23.34 7.45 -8.33
CA LEU A 161 22.60 8.70 -8.47
C LEU A 161 22.65 9.53 -7.18
N SER A 162 22.41 8.89 -6.02
CA SER A 162 22.49 9.51 -4.70
C SER A 162 23.87 10.10 -4.40
N SER A 163 24.95 9.36 -4.72
CA SER A 163 26.33 9.84 -4.54
C SER A 163 26.67 11.07 -5.39
N SER A 164 26.02 11.22 -6.55
CA SER A 164 26.20 12.36 -7.45
C SER A 164 25.53 13.63 -6.93
N PHE A 165 24.41 13.50 -6.21
CA PHE A 165 23.75 14.62 -5.53
C PHE A 165 24.54 15.11 -4.31
N ALA A 166 25.11 14.20 -3.51
CA ALA A 166 25.93 14.56 -2.36
C ALA A 166 27.18 15.38 -2.75
N ARG A 167 27.79 15.07 -3.91
CA ARG A 167 29.02 15.73 -4.38
C ARG A 167 28.79 17.15 -4.94
N ARG A 168 27.57 17.49 -5.38
CA ARG A 168 27.22 18.85 -5.87
C ARG A 168 26.83 19.81 -4.74
N ALA A 169 26.30 19.30 -3.63
CA ALA A 169 25.89 20.12 -2.48
C ALA A 169 27.09 20.70 -1.71
N THR A 170 28.25 20.04 -1.74
CA THR A 170 29.49 20.52 -1.10
C THR A 170 30.22 21.59 -1.92
N VAL A 171 30.10 21.58 -3.24
CA VAL A 171 30.76 22.57 -4.12
C VAL A 171 30.09 23.94 -4.08
N ARG A 172 28.77 24.01 -3.86
CA ARG A 172 28.01 25.28 -3.79
C ARG A 172 28.13 26.03 -2.45
N ARG A 173 28.80 25.46 -1.45
CA ARG A 173 29.03 26.07 -0.12
C ARG A 173 30.43 26.68 0.04
N ARG A 174 31.22 26.74 -1.01
CA ARG A 174 32.49 27.49 -1.09
C ARG A 174 32.35 28.59 -2.13
#